data_AF-A0A7W4A6X6-F1
#
_entry.id   AF-A0A7W4A6X6-F1
#
_cell.length_a   1.000
_cell.length_b   1.000
_cell.length_c   1.000
_cell.angle_alpha   90.00
_cell.angle_beta   90.00
_cell.angle_gamma   90.00
#
_symmetry.space_group_name_H-M   'P 1'
#
loop_
_entity.id
_entity.type
_entity.pdbx_description
1 polymer ?
#
loop_
_entity_poly.entity_id
_entity_poly.type
_entity_poly.pdbx_seq_one_letter_code
_entity_poly.pdbx_strand_id
1 'polypeptide(L)'
;MGNLFLREKEKWLTWSLWGFVGAAITLYTAFSTQTPHLIAISSTAIVVILAWWMQRTRRFDFGRAFKVCCYVLFVSILPAFVLVLVPSDDLNRFDLIFQSLSFVTFSLLVCLLCSWVAKRPKQYY
;
A
#
# COMPACT_ATOMS: atom_id res chain seq x y z
N MET A 1 -12.36 31.28 6.09
CA MET A 1 -11.31 30.84 5.13
C MET A 1 -9.91 31.07 5.71
N GLY A 2 -9.54 30.36 6.78
CA GLY A 2 -8.36 30.72 7.59
C GLY A 2 -7.47 29.56 8.02
N ASN A 3 -7.36 28.49 7.22
CA ASN A 3 -6.45 27.37 7.51
C ASN A 3 -5.89 26.65 6.25
N LEU A 4 -5.93 27.30 5.08
CA LEU A 4 -5.35 26.76 3.83
C LEU A 4 -3.80 26.83 3.81
N PHE A 5 -3.19 27.55 4.75
CA PHE A 5 -1.74 27.80 4.81
C PHE A 5 -0.96 26.92 5.78
N LEU A 6 -1.63 26.15 6.66
CA LEU A 6 -0.98 25.05 7.37
C LEU A 6 -0.98 23.81 6.47
N ARG A 7 -0.40 23.93 5.28
CA ARG A 7 -0.03 22.79 4.44
C ARG A 7 1.14 22.10 5.16
N GLU A 8 0.81 21.29 6.18
CA GLU A 8 1.78 20.49 6.94
C GLU A 8 2.70 19.81 5.93
N LYS A 9 3.99 20.17 5.94
CA LYS A 9 5.03 19.55 5.11
C LYS A 9 4.85 18.04 5.20
N GLU A 10 4.66 17.40 4.06
CA GLU A 10 4.59 15.95 3.97
C GLU A 10 5.88 15.38 4.57
N LYS A 11 5.76 14.72 5.72
CA LYS A 11 6.87 13.99 6.34
C LYS A 11 7.09 12.69 5.57
N TRP A 12 7.62 12.82 4.35
CA TRP A 12 7.94 11.71 3.45
C TRP A 12 8.81 10.64 4.13
N LEU A 13 9.69 11.04 5.05
CA LEU A 13 10.49 10.13 5.86
C LEU A 13 9.65 9.20 6.76
N THR A 14 8.54 9.69 7.31
CA THR A 14 7.65 8.86 8.13
C THR A 14 6.96 7.81 7.26
N TRP A 15 6.55 8.19 6.05
CA TRP A 15 5.89 7.27 5.12
C TRP A 15 6.87 6.25 4.54
N SER A 16 8.12 6.64 4.25
CA SER A 16 9.14 5.70 3.81
C SER A 16 9.51 4.69 4.91
N LEU A 17 9.60 5.12 6.17
CA LEU A 17 9.81 4.21 7.30
C LEU A 17 8.69 3.15 7.38
N TRP A 18 7.43 3.56 7.22
CA TRP A 18 6.31 2.62 7.16
C TRP A 18 6.36 1.69 5.94
N GLY A 19 6.83 2.19 4.79
CA GLY A 19 7.16 1.36 3.63
C GLY A 19 8.21 0.30 3.92
N PHE A 20 9.30 0.67 4.60
CA PHE A 20 10.36 -0.25 5.01
C PHE A 20 9.87 -1.30 6.02
N VAL A 21 9.07 -0.90 7.00
CA VAL A 21 8.42 -1.85 7.93
C VAL A 21 7.54 -2.83 7.14
N GLY A 22 6.79 -2.33 6.16
CA GLY A 22 6.01 -3.17 5.27
C GLY A 22 6.85 -4.17 4.49
N ALA A 23 7.95 -3.71 3.90
CA ALA A 23 8.89 -4.55 3.16
C ALA A 23 9.58 -5.61 4.05
N ALA A 24 9.92 -5.26 5.30
CA ALA A 24 10.53 -6.20 6.24
C ALA A 24 9.55 -7.32 6.64
N ILE A 25 8.28 -6.98 6.86
CA ILE A 25 7.23 -7.95 7.16
C ILE A 25 6.98 -8.87 5.97
N THR A 26 6.92 -8.33 4.75
CA THR A 26 6.70 -9.14 3.53
C THR A 26 7.90 -10.04 3.22
N LEU A 27 9.13 -9.60 3.49
CA LEU A 27 10.31 -10.45 3.43
C LEU A 27 10.25 -11.59 4.44
N TYR A 28 9.93 -11.28 5.69
CA TYR A 28 9.82 -12.29 6.74
C TYR A 28 8.77 -13.35 6.41
N THR A 29 7.58 -12.93 5.95
CA THR A 29 6.52 -13.87 5.54
C THR A 29 6.89 -14.68 4.31
N ALA A 30 7.62 -14.09 3.37
CA ALA A 30 8.13 -14.79 2.18
C ALA A 30 9.11 -15.91 2.56
N PHE A 31 10.08 -15.63 3.42
CA PHE A 31 11.03 -16.65 3.90
C PHE A 31 10.37 -17.71 4.79
N SER A 32 9.38 -17.32 5.61
CA SER A 32 8.77 -18.24 6.58
C SER A 32 7.77 -19.21 5.95
N THR A 33 6.97 -18.75 4.98
CA THR A 33 5.81 -19.53 4.49
C THR A 33 5.91 -19.92 3.03
N GLN A 34 6.70 -19.23 2.20
CA GLN A 34 6.83 -19.42 0.75
C GLN A 34 5.49 -19.47 -0.04
N THR A 35 4.36 -19.09 0.59
CA THR A 35 3.06 -19.11 -0.07
C THR A 35 2.73 -17.71 -0.62
N PRO A 36 2.41 -17.58 -1.92
CA PRO A 36 2.25 -16.27 -2.57
C PRO A 36 1.06 -15.48 -2.00
N HIS A 37 0.00 -16.17 -1.57
CA HIS A 37 -1.19 -15.54 -1.00
C HIS A 37 -0.91 -14.89 0.37
N LEU A 38 -0.14 -15.53 1.25
CA LEU A 38 0.19 -14.97 2.57
C LEU A 38 1.12 -13.76 2.43
N ILE A 39 2.03 -13.78 1.46
CA ILE A 39 2.90 -12.65 1.13
C ILE A 39 2.05 -11.45 0.70
N ALA A 40 1.08 -11.65 -0.21
CA ALA A 40 0.15 -10.60 -0.63
C ALA A 40 -0.70 -10.04 0.53
N ILE A 41 -1.24 -10.92 1.38
CA ILE A 41 -2.02 -10.52 2.56
C ILE A 41 -1.17 -9.68 3.52
N SER A 42 0.09 -10.06 3.74
CA SER A 42 0.99 -9.32 4.62
C SER A 42 1.27 -7.90 4.09
N SER A 43 1.49 -7.74 2.78
CA SER A 43 1.71 -6.42 2.17
C SER A 43 0.48 -5.49 2.29
N THR A 44 -0.72 -6.06 2.12
CA THR A 44 -1.98 -5.30 2.18
C THR A 44 -2.37 -4.96 3.61
N ALA A 45 -2.03 -5.79 4.61
CA ALA A 45 -2.30 -5.52 6.01
C ALA A 45 -1.65 -4.22 6.52
N ILE A 46 -0.41 -3.93 6.13
CA ILE A 46 0.26 -2.65 6.47
C ILE A 46 -0.52 -1.45 5.93
N VAL A 47 -1.04 -1.55 4.70
CA VAL A 47 -1.82 -0.47 4.09
C VAL A 47 -3.14 -0.25 4.82
N VAL A 48 -3.80 -1.32 5.28
CA VAL A 48 -5.03 -1.23 6.09
C VAL A 48 -4.75 -0.56 7.43
N ILE A 49 -3.66 -0.92 8.11
CA ILE A 49 -3.25 -0.30 9.39
C ILE A 49 -2.96 1.20 9.18
N LEU A 50 -2.27 1.55 8.09
CA LEU A 50 -2.00 2.94 7.72
C LEU A 50 -3.28 3.71 7.39
N ALA A 51 -4.20 3.10 6.65
CA ALA A 51 -5.49 3.70 6.31
C ALA A 51 -6.31 3.98 7.58
N TRP A 52 -6.32 3.03 8.52
CA TRP A 52 -6.95 3.19 9.83
C TRP A 52 -6.31 4.33 10.63
N TRP A 53 -4.99 4.42 10.62
CA TRP A 53 -4.27 5.51 11.29
C TRP A 53 -4.57 6.88 10.66
N MET A 54 -4.61 6.96 9.32
CA MET A 54 -5.01 8.16 8.59
C MET A 54 -6.45 8.57 8.91
N GLN A 55 -7.38 7.60 9.00
CA GLN A 55 -8.76 7.84 9.39
C GLN A 55 -8.85 8.43 10.81
N ARG A 56 -8.08 7.89 11.78
CA ARG A 56 -8.10 8.35 13.18
C ARG A 56 -7.59 9.77 13.36
N THR A 57 -6.51 10.12 12.66
CA THR A 57 -5.97 11.49 12.73
C THR A 57 -6.93 12.50 12.08
N ARG A 58 -7.84 12.01 11.23
CA ARG A 58 -8.74 12.78 10.38
C ARG A 58 -7.99 13.79 9.52
N ARG A 59 -6.66 13.88 9.43
CA ARG A 59 -5.99 15.07 8.84
C ARG A 59 -5.91 15.11 7.31
N PHE A 60 -6.30 14.04 6.63
CA PHE A 60 -5.92 13.83 5.22
C PHE A 60 -7.07 14.02 4.24
N ASP A 61 -6.79 14.72 3.14
CA ASP A 61 -7.63 14.73 1.94
C ASP A 61 -7.48 13.42 1.16
N PHE A 62 -8.54 13.03 0.44
CA PHE A 62 -8.60 11.77 -0.33
C PHE A 62 -7.38 11.57 -1.25
N GLY A 63 -7.03 12.59 -2.04
CA GLY A 63 -5.89 12.50 -2.97
C GLY A 63 -4.54 12.33 -2.27
N ARG A 64 -4.39 12.91 -1.06
CA ARG A 64 -3.17 12.77 -0.26
C ARG A 64 -3.07 11.38 0.36
N ALA A 65 -4.16 10.87 0.92
CA ALA A 65 -4.23 9.51 1.46
C ALA A 65 -3.96 8.46 0.38
N PHE A 66 -4.55 8.62 -0.81
CA PHE A 66 -4.33 7.73 -1.96
C PHE A 66 -2.85 7.71 -2.39
N LYS A 67 -2.22 8.88 -2.56
CA LYS A 67 -0.80 8.98 -2.94
C LYS A 67 0.11 8.24 -1.95
N VAL A 68 -0.14 8.41 -0.65
CA VAL A 68 0.68 7.76 0.39
C VAL A 68 0.43 6.26 0.45
N CYS A 69 -0.83 5.81 0.35
CA CYS A 69 -1.15 4.37 0.34
C CYS A 69 -0.49 3.67 -0.84
N CYS A 70 -0.58 4.24 -2.06
CA CYS A 70 0.10 3.70 -3.23
C CYS A 70 1.61 3.65 -3.01
N TYR A 71 2.23 4.73 -2.52
CA TYR A 71 3.67 4.77 -2.28
C TYR A 71 4.14 3.67 -1.31
N VAL A 72 3.47 3.52 -0.17
CA VAL A 72 3.82 2.50 0.82
C VAL A 72 3.61 1.09 0.27
N LEU A 73 2.50 0.88 -0.45
CA LEU A 73 2.20 -0.40 -1.09
C LEU A 73 3.28 -0.79 -2.10
N PHE A 74 3.72 0.14 -2.96
CA PHE A 74 4.82 -0.08 -3.90
C PHE A 74 6.11 -0.51 -3.21
N VAL A 75 6.49 0.17 -2.12
CA VAL A 75 7.71 -0.18 -1.36
C VAL A 75 7.57 -1.56 -0.70
N SER A 76 6.40 -1.88 -0.14
CA SER A 76 6.17 -3.15 0.57
C SER A 76 6.13 -4.38 -0.34
N ILE A 77 5.70 -4.21 -1.60
CA ILE A 77 5.53 -5.28 -2.58
C ILE A 77 6.82 -5.59 -3.33
N LEU A 78 7.73 -4.63 -3.44
CA LEU A 78 9.02 -4.79 -4.12
C LEU A 78 9.74 -6.09 -3.73
N PRO A 79 9.92 -6.44 -2.44
CA PRO A 79 10.53 -7.72 -2.06
C PRO A 79 9.73 -8.95 -2.48
N ALA A 80 8.40 -8.89 -2.44
CA ALA A 80 7.54 -9.98 -2.91
C ALA A 80 7.70 -10.22 -4.41
N PHE A 81 7.84 -9.14 -5.19
CA PHE A 81 8.04 -9.21 -6.63
C PHE A 81 9.39 -9.86 -6.99
N VAL A 82 10.46 -9.48 -6.27
CA VAL A 82 11.81 -10.05 -6.49
C VAL A 82 11.87 -11.53 -6.10
N LEU A 83 11.21 -11.93 -5.01
CA LEU A 83 11.32 -13.31 -4.49
C LEU A 83 10.33 -14.29 -5.12
N VAL A 84 9.15 -13.84 -5.55
CA VAL A 84 8.07 -14.73 -6.03
C VAL A 84 7.94 -14.70 -7.54
N LEU A 85 8.18 -13.55 -8.18
CA LEU A 85 7.93 -13.38 -9.62
C LEU A 85 9.16 -13.62 -10.50
N VAL A 86 10.37 -13.50 -9.94
CA VAL A 86 11.63 -13.73 -10.68
C VAL A 86 11.98 -15.21 -10.82
N PRO A 87 11.80 -16.10 -9.83
CA PRO A 87 12.17 -17.51 -9.98
C PRO A 87 11.12 -18.37 -10.68
N SER A 88 10.07 -17.79 -11.27
CA SER A 88 9.04 -18.55 -11.98
C SER A 88 9.49 -18.89 -13.41
N ASP A 89 10.54 -19.71 -13.53
CA ASP A 89 11.10 -20.16 -14.82
C ASP A 89 10.11 -21.03 -15.62
N ASP A 90 9.08 -21.59 -14.96
CA ASP A 90 8.06 -22.46 -15.56
C ASP A 90 6.75 -21.74 -15.94
N LEU A 91 6.62 -20.42 -15.71
CA LEU A 91 5.37 -19.71 -15.99
C LEU A 91 5.30 -19.23 -17.45
N ASN A 92 4.23 -19.63 -18.14
CA ASN A 92 3.93 -19.16 -19.49
C ASN A 92 3.78 -17.63 -19.48
N ARG A 93 4.32 -16.94 -20.49
CA ARG A 93 4.39 -15.46 -20.53
C ARG A 93 3.02 -14.79 -20.35
N PHE A 94 1.95 -15.45 -20.81
CA PHE A 94 0.57 -14.98 -20.64
C PHE A 94 0.08 -15.06 -19.19
N ASP A 95 0.43 -16.11 -18.45
CA ASP A 95 0.05 -16.26 -17.04
C ASP A 95 0.74 -15.21 -16.17
N LEU A 96 2.01 -14.91 -16.45
CA LEU A 96 2.75 -13.84 -15.78
C LEU A 96 2.09 -12.46 -16.00
N ILE A 97 1.64 -12.18 -17.23
CA ILE A 97 0.94 -10.93 -17.56
C ILE A 97 -0.41 -10.85 -16.86
N PHE A 98 -1.20 -11.93 -16.86
CA PHE A 98 -2.49 -11.95 -16.17
C PHE A 98 -2.36 -11.84 -14.65
N GLN A 99 -1.36 -12.51 -14.06
CA GLN A 99 -1.08 -12.46 -12.63
C GLN A 99 -0.60 -11.07 -12.20
N SER A 100 0.31 -10.45 -12.97
CA SER A 100 0.75 -9.08 -12.67
C SER A 100 -0.38 -8.06 -12.86
N LEU A 101 -1.18 -8.18 -13.92
CA LEU A 101 -2.31 -7.29 -14.16
C LEU A 101 -3.37 -7.40 -13.06
N SER A 102 -3.76 -8.61 -12.68
CA SER A 102 -4.71 -8.83 -11.58
C SER A 102 -4.17 -8.30 -10.25
N PHE A 103 -2.89 -8.49 -9.97
CA PHE A 103 -2.27 -7.97 -8.75
C PHE A 103 -2.25 -6.43 -8.72
N VAL A 104 -1.96 -5.77 -9.84
CA VAL A 104 -2.03 -4.30 -9.95
C VAL A 104 -3.45 -3.80 -9.79
N THR A 105 -4.46 -4.44 -10.40
CA THR A 105 -5.84 -4.01 -10.25
C THR A 105 -6.36 -4.20 -8.82
N PHE A 106 -6.07 -5.33 -8.18
CA PHE A 106 -6.44 -5.56 -6.78
C PHE A 106 -5.76 -4.58 -5.82
N SER A 107 -4.47 -4.31 -5.99
CA SER A 107 -3.75 -3.36 -5.15
C SER A 107 -4.27 -1.93 -5.29
N LEU A 108 -4.64 -1.51 -6.52
CA LEU A 108 -5.29 -0.21 -6.76
C LEU A 108 -6.66 -0.14 -6.09
N LEU A 109 -7.47 -1.21 -6.17
CA LEU A 109 -8.76 -1.28 -5.48
C LEU A 109 -8.60 -1.18 -3.96
N VAL A 110 -7.62 -1.88 -3.38
CA VAL A 110 -7.31 -1.78 -1.94
C VAL A 110 -6.90 -0.35 -1.57
N CYS A 111 -6.04 0.31 -2.37
CA CYS A 111 -5.66 1.70 -2.14
C CYS A 111 -6.85 2.66 -2.25
N LEU A 112 -7.76 2.44 -3.21
CA LEU A 112 -8.98 3.21 -3.36
C LEU A 112 -9.90 3.05 -2.15
N LEU A 113 -10.17 1.82 -1.70
CA LEU A 113 -10.97 1.54 -0.51
C LEU A 113 -10.35 2.17 0.74
N CYS A 114 -9.04 1.99 0.94
CA CYS A 114 -8.30 2.58 2.06
C CYS A 114 -8.35 4.10 2.05
N SER A 115 -8.17 4.73 0.89
CA SER A 115 -8.26 6.18 0.74
C SER A 115 -9.68 6.71 0.96
N TRP A 116 -10.70 5.92 0.62
CA TRP A 116 -12.09 6.27 0.86
C TRP A 116 -12.44 6.22 2.35
N VAL A 117 -11.97 5.19 3.06
CA VAL A 117 -12.10 5.06 4.52
C VAL A 117 -11.34 6.19 5.24
N ALA A 118 -10.18 6.60 4.73
CA ALA A 118 -9.37 7.68 5.29
C ALA A 118 -9.93 9.10 5.03
N LYS A 119 -10.87 9.25 4.08
CA LYS A 119 -11.42 10.56 3.69
C LYS A 119 -12.23 11.17 4.84
N ARG A 120 -11.93 12.42 5.22
CA ARG A 120 -12.81 13.19 6.13
C ARG A 120 -14.21 13.34 5.51
N PRO A 121 -15.30 13.26 6.30
CA PRO A 121 -16.60 13.74 5.84
C PRO A 121 -16.49 15.25 5.54
N LYS A 122 -17.06 15.69 4.41
CA LYS A 122 -17.10 17.12 4.06
C LYS A 122 -17.86 17.84 5.17
N GLN A 123 -17.17 18.67 5.94
CA GLN A 123 -17.83 19.61 6.85
C GLN A 123 -18.46 20.69 5.97
N TYR A 124 -19.78 20.58 5.76
CA TYR A 124 -20.57 21.67 5.19
C TYR A 124 -20.69 22.73 6.29
N TYR A 125 -19.87 23.77 6.18
CA TYR A 125 -20.04 25.03 6.90
C TYR A 125 -19.86 26.16 5.89
#